data_AF-A0A1F6S3W3-F1
#
_entry.id   AF-A0A1F6S3W3-F1
#
_cell.length_a   1.000
_cell.length_b   1.000
_cell.length_c   1.000
_cell.angle_alpha   90.00
_cell.angle_beta   90.00
_cell.angle_gamma   90.00
#
_symmetry.space_group_name_H-M   'P 1'
#
loop_
_entity.id
_entity.type
_entity.pdbx_description
1 polymer ?
#
loop_
_entity_poly.entity_id
_entity_poly.type
_entity_poly.pdbx_seq_one_letter_code
_entity_poly.pdbx_strand_id
1 'polypeptide(L)'
;MEEKLMRRIGIIIGSTSDLPQCLNGLRYLQKAVQEKLIEVPVFLVASIHRNTSVVLQQLTAWSKYNYIDVLIAGAGMANHLTGMCDAYLRYTLENDHIVVVGVAFSHENPENTAAAIKSITQVPNNQIIFDDYVGSHGFHRACFFATKGELPQITLPQPKEYYSVSLDEAMAAIEKKK
;
A
#
# COMPACT_ATOMS: atom_id res chain seq x y z
N MET A 1 4.39 14.15 -30.56
CA MET A 1 5.15 13.86 -29.34
C MET A 1 4.09 13.67 -28.27
N GLU A 2 3.78 12.42 -27.91
CA GLU A 2 2.80 12.16 -26.85
C GLU A 2 3.28 12.85 -25.58
N GLU A 3 2.44 13.70 -25.00
CA GLU A 3 2.66 14.24 -23.68
C GLU A 3 2.68 13.05 -22.73
N LYS A 4 3.87 12.62 -22.30
CA LYS A 4 3.98 11.54 -21.32
C LYS A 4 3.32 12.06 -20.05
N LEU A 5 2.12 11.56 -19.75
CA LEU A 5 1.36 11.92 -18.56
C LEU A 5 2.28 11.83 -17.34
N MET A 6 2.40 12.96 -16.63
CA MET A 6 3.27 13.08 -15.48
C MET A 6 2.75 12.17 -14.37
N ARG A 7 3.61 11.26 -13.89
CA ARG A 7 3.19 10.26 -12.91
C ARG A 7 2.84 10.92 -11.57
N ARG A 8 1.70 10.56 -11.01
CA ARG A 8 1.18 11.07 -9.74
C ARG A 8 1.36 10.04 -8.64
N ILE A 9 2.05 10.43 -7.57
CA ILE A 9 2.43 9.52 -6.48
C ILE A 9 1.72 9.96 -5.20
N GLY A 10 0.82 9.11 -4.69
CA GLY A 10 0.25 9.25 -3.36
C GLY A 10 1.13 8.55 -2.33
N ILE A 11 1.21 9.10 -1.12
CA ILE A 11 1.99 8.51 -0.03
C ILE A 11 1.13 8.40 1.22
N ILE A 12 1.11 7.23 1.85
CA ILE A 12 0.51 7.03 3.17
C ILE A 12 1.52 6.36 4.09
N ILE A 13 1.77 6.97 5.26
CA ILE A 13 2.54 6.34 6.34
C ILE A 13 1.73 6.22 7.62
N GLY A 14 2.02 5.20 8.43
CA GLY A 14 1.23 4.88 9.61
C GLY A 14 1.36 5.86 10.78
N SER A 15 2.51 6.52 10.92
CA SER A 15 2.81 7.36 12.09
C SER A 15 3.83 8.45 11.78
N THR A 16 3.82 9.53 12.56
CA THR A 16 4.86 10.57 12.51
C THR A 16 6.23 10.02 12.93
N SER A 17 6.27 8.97 13.75
CA SER A 17 7.51 8.28 14.13
C SER A 17 8.22 7.61 12.95
N ASP A 18 7.53 7.39 11.83
CA ASP A 18 8.11 6.79 10.63
C ASP A 18 8.77 7.85 9.71
N LEU A 19 8.45 9.13 9.91
CA LEU A 19 8.96 10.25 9.09
C LEU A 19 10.49 10.31 8.99
N PRO A 20 11.28 10.07 10.06
CA PRO A 20 12.73 10.08 9.96
C PRO A 20 13.26 9.08 8.92
N GLN A 21 12.62 7.92 8.78
CA GLN A 21 13.01 6.93 7.79
C GLN A 21 12.66 7.40 6.37
N CYS A 22 11.65 8.25 6.21
CA CYS A 22 11.20 8.76 4.92
C CYS A 22 12.12 9.84 4.32
N LEU A 23 12.98 10.48 5.14
CA LEU A 23 13.69 11.72 4.80
C LEU A 23 14.41 11.68 3.44
N ASN A 24 15.20 10.63 3.18
CA ASN A 24 15.98 10.53 1.95
C ASN A 24 15.09 10.32 0.71
N GLY A 25 14.04 9.51 0.84
CA GLY A 25 13.05 9.34 -0.23
C GLY A 25 12.27 10.62 -0.50
N LEU A 26 11.87 11.35 0.54
CA LEU A 26 11.18 12.63 0.39
C LEU A 26 12.04 13.70 -0.28
N ARG A 27 13.34 13.78 0.07
CA ARG A 27 14.28 14.68 -0.63
C ARG A 27 14.43 14.31 -2.11
N TYR A 28 14.49 13.03 -2.43
CA TYR A 28 14.50 12.55 -3.80
C TYR A 28 13.24 12.96 -4.57
N LEU A 29 12.05 12.71 -3.99
CA LEU A 29 10.78 13.09 -4.60
C LEU A 29 10.65 14.61 -4.76
N GLN A 30 11.07 15.39 -3.76
CA GLN A 30 11.06 16.84 -3.82
C GLN A 30 11.86 17.35 -5.04
N LYS A 31 13.05 16.80 -5.28
CA LYS A 31 13.85 17.12 -6.46
C LYS A 31 13.14 16.72 -7.75
N ALA A 32 12.56 15.51 -7.81
CA ALA A 32 11.83 15.04 -8.98
C ALA A 32 10.59 15.90 -9.30
N VAL A 33 9.88 16.41 -8.28
CA VAL A 33 8.77 17.37 -8.42
C VAL A 33 9.29 18.72 -8.94
N GLN A 34 10.40 19.24 -8.41
CA GLN A 34 11.01 20.49 -8.89
C GLN A 34 11.44 20.39 -10.36
N GLU A 35 11.92 19.22 -10.78
CA GLU A 35 12.29 18.89 -12.16
C GLU A 35 11.08 18.57 -13.04
N LYS A 36 9.84 18.65 -12.52
CA LYS A 36 8.58 18.37 -13.22
C LYS A 36 8.54 16.96 -13.83
N LEU A 37 9.13 15.98 -13.15
CA LEU A 37 9.11 14.58 -13.57
C LEU A 37 7.88 13.83 -13.05
N ILE A 38 7.36 14.25 -11.90
CA ILE A 38 6.25 13.63 -11.16
C ILE A 38 5.45 14.70 -10.40
N GLU A 39 4.27 14.33 -9.93
CA GLU A 39 3.54 15.07 -8.90
C GLU A 39 3.38 14.21 -7.64
N VAL A 40 3.43 14.85 -6.47
CA VAL A 40 3.07 14.22 -5.18
C VAL A 40 1.90 15.02 -4.60
N PRO A 41 0.67 14.76 -5.05
CA PRO A 41 -0.45 15.63 -4.71
C PRO A 41 -0.87 15.52 -3.23
N VAL A 42 -0.58 14.38 -2.58
CA VAL A 42 -0.94 14.14 -1.18
C VAL A 42 0.10 13.24 -0.49
N PHE A 43 0.54 13.68 0.69
CA PHE A 43 1.26 12.87 1.67
C PHE A 43 0.41 12.78 2.94
N LEU A 44 -0.01 11.57 3.31
CA LEU A 44 -0.92 11.34 4.43
C LEU A 44 -0.19 10.58 5.55
N VAL A 45 -0.27 11.10 6.77
CA VAL A 45 0.12 10.37 7.98
C VAL A 45 -1.14 9.85 8.66
N ALA A 46 -1.47 8.58 8.46
CA ALA A 46 -2.67 7.96 9.00
C ALA A 46 -2.44 6.47 9.25
N SER A 47 -2.76 6.01 10.46
CA SER A 47 -2.67 4.59 10.82
C SER A 47 -3.93 3.87 10.34
N ILE A 48 -3.76 2.74 9.65
CA ILE A 48 -4.92 1.93 9.26
C ILE A 48 -5.70 1.38 10.46
N HIS A 49 -5.05 1.22 11.61
CA HIS A 49 -5.67 0.70 12.83
C HIS A 49 -6.40 1.79 13.64
N ARG A 50 -5.99 3.06 13.51
CA ARG A 50 -6.55 4.17 14.30
C ARG A 50 -7.37 5.16 13.48
N ASN A 51 -7.16 5.19 12.17
CA ASN A 51 -7.72 6.16 11.23
C ASN A 51 -8.32 5.45 10.00
N THR A 52 -8.90 4.26 10.20
CA THR A 52 -9.36 3.37 9.13
C THR A 52 -10.26 4.08 8.12
N SER A 53 -11.28 4.80 8.60
CA SER A 53 -12.22 5.52 7.72
C SER A 53 -11.53 6.59 6.88
N VAL A 54 -10.57 7.33 7.44
CA VAL A 54 -9.81 8.36 6.72
C VAL A 54 -8.99 7.74 5.59
N VAL A 55 -8.29 6.64 5.86
CA VAL A 55 -7.51 5.94 4.83
C VAL A 55 -8.42 5.41 3.72
N LEU A 56 -9.53 4.76 4.06
CA LEU A 56 -10.47 4.22 3.08
C LEU A 56 -11.15 5.30 2.22
N GLN A 57 -11.53 6.41 2.83
CA GLN A 57 -12.08 7.56 2.10
C GLN A 57 -11.04 8.15 1.14
N GLN A 58 -9.79 8.25 1.57
CA GLN A 58 -8.70 8.74 0.70
C GLN A 58 -8.47 7.81 -0.50
N LEU A 59 -8.43 6.50 -0.28
CA LEU A 59 -8.30 5.51 -1.37
C LEU A 59 -9.49 5.58 -2.33
N THR A 60 -10.71 5.73 -1.81
CA THR A 60 -11.93 5.89 -2.62
C THR A 60 -11.84 7.14 -3.49
N ALA A 61 -11.42 8.27 -2.90
CA ALA A 61 -11.26 9.52 -3.62
C ALA A 61 -10.19 9.44 -4.72
N TRP A 62 -9.07 8.77 -4.44
CA TRP A 62 -8.01 8.56 -5.42
C TRP A 62 -8.42 7.61 -6.55
N SER A 63 -9.08 6.51 -6.22
CA SER A 63 -9.56 5.52 -7.20
C SER A 63 -10.57 6.12 -8.17
N LYS A 64 -11.59 6.83 -7.66
CA LYS A 64 -12.72 7.34 -8.45
C LYS A 64 -12.29 8.20 -9.66
N TYR A 65 -11.17 8.90 -9.55
CA TYR A 65 -10.69 9.83 -10.58
C TYR A 65 -9.31 9.46 -11.13
N ASN A 66 -8.80 8.25 -10.83
CA ASN A 66 -7.41 7.87 -11.12
C ASN A 66 -6.43 8.99 -10.76
N TYR A 67 -6.62 9.55 -9.56
CA TYR A 67 -5.95 10.78 -9.14
C TYR A 67 -4.45 10.56 -8.91
N ILE A 68 -4.05 9.33 -8.63
CA ILE A 68 -2.66 8.88 -8.53
C ILE A 68 -2.47 7.63 -9.38
N ASP A 69 -1.24 7.39 -9.80
CA ASP A 69 -0.84 6.16 -10.51
C ASP A 69 -0.15 5.17 -9.57
N VAL A 70 0.54 5.70 -8.54
CA VAL A 70 1.30 4.89 -7.58
C VAL A 70 0.99 5.34 -6.16
N LEU A 71 0.73 4.37 -5.29
CA LEU A 71 0.63 4.56 -3.85
C LEU A 71 1.87 3.96 -3.16
N ILE A 72 2.69 4.80 -2.53
CA ILE A 72 3.70 4.34 -1.57
C ILE A 72 3.04 4.23 -0.19
N ALA A 73 2.88 3.00 0.32
CA ALA A 73 2.30 2.74 1.63
C ALA A 73 3.35 2.15 2.58
N GLY A 74 3.54 2.75 3.76
CA GLY A 74 4.57 2.32 4.71
C GLY A 74 4.11 2.25 6.16
N ALA A 75 4.44 1.16 6.86
CA ALA A 75 4.28 1.05 8.31
C ALA A 75 5.30 0.07 8.91
N GLY A 76 5.53 0.16 10.21
CA GLY A 76 6.31 -0.82 11.00
C GLY A 76 5.42 -1.88 11.67
N MET A 77 6.06 -2.86 12.33
CA MET A 77 5.38 -3.93 13.09
C MET A 77 4.31 -4.65 12.27
N ALA A 78 3.08 -4.79 12.76
CA ALA A 78 1.97 -5.35 11.99
C ALA A 78 1.53 -4.39 10.87
N ASN A 79 2.27 -4.39 9.75
CA ASN A 79 2.05 -3.49 8.61
C ASN A 79 0.81 -3.91 7.80
N HIS A 80 -0.38 -3.69 8.38
CA HIS A 80 -1.64 -3.92 7.68
C HIS A 80 -2.01 -2.79 6.71
N LEU A 81 -1.31 -1.65 6.75
CA LEU A 81 -1.62 -0.52 5.89
C LEU A 81 -1.43 -0.90 4.42
N THR A 82 -0.32 -1.53 4.09
CA THR A 82 0.01 -1.99 2.73
C THR A 82 -1.00 -3.01 2.21
N GLY A 83 -1.18 -4.12 2.93
CA GLY A 83 -2.12 -5.19 2.60
C GLY A 83 -3.56 -4.71 2.43
N MET A 84 -4.01 -3.84 3.34
CA MET A 84 -5.37 -3.32 3.29
C MET A 84 -5.57 -2.32 2.14
N CYS A 85 -4.59 -1.46 1.85
CA CYS A 85 -4.68 -0.56 0.70
C CYS A 85 -4.81 -1.34 -0.62
N ASP A 86 -3.96 -2.35 -0.85
CA ASP A 86 -4.07 -3.17 -2.06
C ASP A 86 -5.40 -3.94 -2.08
N ALA A 87 -5.77 -4.62 -0.99
CA ALA A 87 -7.01 -5.37 -0.93
C ALA A 87 -8.25 -4.49 -1.18
N TYR A 88 -8.32 -3.31 -0.57
CA TYR A 88 -9.45 -2.40 -0.75
C TYR A 88 -9.51 -1.85 -2.18
N LEU A 89 -8.36 -1.53 -2.77
CA LEU A 89 -8.30 -1.11 -4.18
C LEU A 89 -8.79 -2.21 -5.12
N ARG A 90 -8.35 -3.46 -4.93
CA ARG A 90 -8.68 -4.55 -5.88
C ARG A 90 -10.05 -5.16 -5.67
N TYR A 91 -10.40 -5.49 -4.42
CA TYR A 91 -11.60 -6.27 -4.12
C TYR A 91 -12.83 -5.40 -3.83
N THR A 92 -12.65 -4.14 -3.40
CA THR A 92 -13.77 -3.26 -3.07
C THR A 92 -13.99 -2.19 -4.12
N LEU A 93 -12.91 -1.53 -4.55
CA LEU A 93 -13.00 -0.42 -5.50
C LEU A 93 -12.82 -0.83 -6.95
N GLU A 94 -12.52 -2.12 -7.21
CA GLU A 94 -12.27 -2.68 -8.55
C GLU A 94 -11.27 -1.84 -9.36
N ASN A 95 -10.28 -1.27 -8.67
CA ASN A 95 -9.27 -0.41 -9.27
C ASN A 95 -8.09 -1.25 -9.79
N ASP A 96 -7.82 -1.15 -11.09
CA ASP A 96 -6.70 -1.79 -11.79
C ASP A 96 -5.61 -0.80 -12.21
N HIS A 97 -5.72 0.47 -11.79
CA HIS A 97 -4.83 1.55 -12.19
C HIS A 97 -3.72 1.81 -11.16
N ILE A 98 -4.10 2.00 -9.89
CA ILE A 98 -3.19 2.44 -8.84
C ILE A 98 -2.28 1.28 -8.44
N VAL A 99 -0.97 1.40 -8.66
CA VAL A 99 0.02 0.41 -8.20
C VAL A 99 0.39 0.68 -6.74
N VAL A 100 0.37 -0.36 -5.89
CA VAL A 100 0.77 -0.24 -4.48
C VAL A 100 2.22 -0.67 -4.31
N VAL A 101 3.05 0.23 -3.77
CA VAL A 101 4.44 -0.03 -3.39
C VAL A 101 4.51 -0.06 -1.86
N GLY A 102 4.84 -1.24 -1.31
CA GLY A 102 4.91 -1.45 0.13
C GLY A 102 6.27 -1.09 0.70
N VAL A 103 6.31 -0.46 1.88
CA VAL A 103 7.54 -0.22 2.65
C VAL A 103 7.38 -0.77 4.06
N ALA A 104 8.35 -1.58 4.49
CA ALA A 104 8.44 -2.06 5.87
C ALA A 104 9.35 -1.14 6.67
N PHE A 105 8.80 -0.29 7.54
CA PHE A 105 9.65 0.56 8.37
C PHE A 105 10.39 -0.26 9.42
N SER A 106 11.69 0.01 9.53
CA SER A 106 12.58 -0.70 10.44
C SER A 106 12.36 -0.24 11.88
N HIS A 107 12.67 -1.13 12.81
CA HIS A 107 12.56 -0.90 14.25
C HIS A 107 13.80 -1.45 14.95
N GLU A 108 14.17 -0.89 16.11
CA GLU A 108 15.34 -1.32 16.89
C GLU A 108 15.29 -2.82 17.22
N ASN A 109 14.12 -3.29 17.66
CA ASN A 109 13.82 -4.73 17.74
C ASN A 109 13.67 -5.36 16.33
N PRO A 110 14.52 -6.32 15.93
CA PRO A 110 14.45 -6.99 14.62
C PRO A 110 13.14 -7.75 14.39
N GLU A 111 12.53 -8.31 15.44
CA GLU A 111 11.26 -9.03 15.32
C GLU A 111 10.12 -8.13 14.83
N ASN A 112 10.15 -6.85 15.22
CA ASN A 112 9.18 -5.87 14.75
C ASN A 112 9.39 -5.53 13.26
N THR A 113 10.63 -5.53 12.80
CA THR A 113 10.94 -5.36 11.36
C THR A 113 10.51 -6.60 10.58
N ALA A 114 10.81 -7.80 11.09
CA ALA A 114 10.39 -9.06 10.49
C ALA A 114 8.86 -9.18 10.41
N ALA A 115 8.14 -8.71 11.43
CA ALA A 115 6.69 -8.61 11.42
C ALA A 115 6.19 -7.73 10.27
N ALA A 116 6.83 -6.57 10.02
CA ALA A 116 6.42 -5.66 8.93
C ALA A 116 6.62 -6.30 7.56
N ILE A 117 7.76 -6.97 7.35
CA ILE A 117 8.07 -7.69 6.11
C ILE A 117 7.05 -8.81 5.88
N LYS A 118 6.78 -9.62 6.92
CA LYS A 118 5.78 -10.71 6.84
C LYS A 118 4.38 -10.19 6.59
N SER A 119 3.98 -9.09 7.24
CA SER A 119 2.66 -8.47 7.05
C SER A 119 2.44 -7.94 5.62
N ILE A 120 3.50 -7.61 4.88
CA ILE A 120 3.40 -7.27 3.45
C ILE A 120 3.35 -8.55 2.60
N THR A 121 4.33 -9.44 2.80
CA THR A 121 4.60 -10.57 1.89
C THR A 121 3.65 -11.75 2.05
N GLN A 122 3.02 -11.90 3.22
CA GLN A 122 2.17 -13.05 3.54
C GLN A 122 0.68 -12.77 3.35
N VAL A 123 0.32 -11.66 2.70
CA VAL A 123 -1.07 -11.40 2.30
C VAL A 123 -1.39 -12.24 1.06
N PRO A 124 -2.41 -13.11 1.07
CA PRO A 124 -2.69 -13.97 -0.07
C PRO A 124 -3.14 -13.16 -1.29
N ASN A 125 -2.65 -13.52 -2.47
CA ASN A 125 -3.02 -12.92 -3.77
C ASN A 125 -2.92 -11.37 -3.80
N ASN A 126 -2.01 -10.79 -3.02
CA ASN A 126 -1.72 -9.37 -3.10
C ASN A 126 -0.90 -9.06 -4.37
N GLN A 127 -1.01 -7.83 -4.87
CA GLN A 127 -0.24 -7.33 -6.01
C GLN A 127 0.69 -6.17 -5.59
N ILE A 128 1.15 -6.21 -4.33
CA ILE A 128 2.01 -5.19 -3.76
C ILE A 128 3.42 -5.37 -4.32
N ILE A 129 4.01 -4.28 -4.80
CA ILE A 129 5.42 -4.25 -5.16
C ILE A 129 6.24 -4.07 -3.89
N PHE A 130 7.00 -5.12 -3.56
CA PHE A 130 7.89 -5.15 -2.42
C PHE A 130 9.20 -5.86 -2.77
N ASP A 131 10.25 -5.08 -3.04
CA ASP A 131 11.61 -5.55 -3.34
C ASP A 131 12.54 -5.26 -2.16
N ASP A 132 12.21 -5.90 -1.03
CA ASP A 132 12.89 -5.73 0.26
C ASP A 132 13.01 -4.26 0.68
N TYR A 133 11.96 -3.47 0.44
CA TYR A 133 11.91 -2.05 0.79
C TYR A 133 11.80 -1.86 2.31
N VAL A 134 12.91 -2.07 3.00
CA VAL A 134 13.04 -2.00 4.46
C VAL A 134 13.72 -0.72 4.91
N GLY A 135 13.12 -0.07 5.90
CA GLY A 135 13.63 1.11 6.58
C GLY A 135 13.87 2.32 5.67
N SER A 136 14.82 3.16 6.06
CA SER A 136 15.07 4.42 5.33
C SER A 136 15.58 4.22 3.91
N HIS A 137 16.51 3.27 3.74
CA HIS A 137 17.03 2.94 2.42
C HIS A 137 15.94 2.31 1.54
N GLY A 138 15.12 1.43 2.09
CA GLY A 138 13.95 0.85 1.42
C GLY A 138 12.95 1.89 0.95
N PHE A 139 12.59 2.86 1.81
CA PHE A 139 11.70 3.96 1.42
C PHE A 139 12.28 4.77 0.25
N HIS A 140 13.58 5.09 0.27
CA HIS A 140 14.22 5.77 -0.85
C HIS A 140 14.17 4.95 -2.16
N ARG A 141 14.41 3.63 -2.11
CA ARG A 141 14.27 2.75 -3.28
C ARG A 141 12.82 2.68 -3.78
N ALA A 142 11.85 2.64 -2.87
CA ALA A 142 10.43 2.69 -3.21
C ALA A 142 10.06 4.00 -3.93
N CYS A 143 10.57 5.14 -3.46
CA CYS A 143 10.42 6.43 -4.15
C CYS A 143 11.05 6.40 -5.55
N PHE A 144 12.25 5.83 -5.69
CA PHE A 144 12.91 5.69 -6.99
C PHE A 144 12.09 4.83 -7.97
N PHE A 145 11.58 3.68 -7.51
CA PHE A 145 10.70 2.82 -8.29
C PHE A 145 9.41 3.56 -8.66
N ALA A 146 8.76 4.23 -7.72
CA ALA A 146 7.54 4.97 -8.00
C ALA A 146 7.77 6.06 -9.07
N THR A 147 8.92 6.73 -9.08
CA THR A 147 9.25 7.74 -10.09
C THR A 147 9.63 7.17 -11.45
N LYS A 148 10.44 6.09 -11.50
CA LYS A 148 11.11 5.64 -12.75
C LYS A 148 10.83 4.20 -13.14
N GLY A 149 10.33 3.39 -12.22
CA GLY A 149 10.04 1.97 -12.44
C GLY A 149 8.96 1.77 -13.49
N GLU A 150 9.03 0.61 -14.14
CA GLU A 150 7.97 0.09 -14.98
C GLU A 150 6.84 -0.39 -14.06
N LEU A 151 5.64 0.13 -14.29
CA LEU A 151 4.47 -0.22 -13.49
C LEU A 151 3.88 -1.51 -14.05
N PRO A 152 3.66 -2.54 -13.23
CA PRO A 152 3.03 -3.77 -13.67
C PRO A 152 1.56 -3.51 -14.03
N GLN A 153 1.01 -4.34 -14.91
CA GLN A 153 -0.43 -4.39 -15.10
C GLN A 153 -1.07 -5.06 -13.88
N ILE A 154 -2.12 -4.45 -13.34
CA ILE A 154 -2.91 -5.02 -12.26
C ILE A 154 -3.99 -5.95 -12.85
N THR A 155 -4.15 -7.12 -12.24
CA THR A 155 -5.24 -8.04 -12.56
C THR A 155 -6.29 -7.99 -11.45
N LEU A 156 -7.54 -7.68 -11.80
CA LEU A 156 -8.61 -7.71 -10.81
C LEU A 156 -8.89 -9.15 -10.36
N PRO A 157 -8.85 -9.43 -9.05
CA PRO A 157 -9.10 -10.76 -8.53
C PRO A 157 -10.58 -11.11 -8.63
N GLN A 158 -10.87 -12.40 -8.81
CA GLN A 158 -12.22 -12.91 -8.60
C GLN A 158 -12.48 -12.97 -7.08
N PRO A 159 -13.46 -12.22 -6.54
CA PRO A 159 -13.74 -12.26 -5.11
C PRO A 159 -14.20 -13.66 -4.70
N LYS A 160 -13.75 -14.10 -3.53
CA LYS A 160 -14.27 -15.33 -2.92
C LYS A 160 -15.66 -15.06 -2.35
N GLU A 161 -16.58 -15.98 -2.54
CA GLU A 161 -17.89 -15.91 -1.87
C GLU A 161 -17.68 -15.80 -0.36
N TYR A 162 -18.38 -14.85 0.25
CA TYR A 162 -18.49 -14.74 1.70
C TYR A 162 -19.94 -15.00 2.09
N TYR A 163 -20.11 -15.62 3.24
CA TYR A 163 -21.42 -15.85 3.84
C TYR A 163 -21.31 -15.70 5.36
N SER A 164 -22.40 -15.32 5.99
CA SER A 164 -22.52 -15.33 7.44
C SER A 164 -23.42 -16.49 7.83
N VAL A 165 -22.97 -17.30 8.79
CA VAL A 165 -23.73 -18.42 9.34
C VAL A 165 -23.76 -18.27 10.86
N SER A 166 -24.85 -18.73 11.46
CA SER A 166 -24.94 -18.90 12.90
C SER A 166 -23.94 -19.96 13.40
N LEU A 167 -23.71 -19.99 14.72
CA LEU A 167 -22.86 -21.00 15.34
C LEU A 167 -23.36 -22.42 15.02
N ASP A 168 -24.67 -22.65 15.09
CA ASP A 168 -25.26 -23.97 14.85
C ASP A 168 -25.07 -24.42 13.39
N GLU A 169 -25.27 -23.52 12.42
CA GLU A 169 -25.02 -23.79 11.00
C GLU A 169 -23.54 -24.08 10.73
N ALA A 170 -22.63 -23.34 11.36
CA ALA A 170 -21.19 -23.57 11.24
C ALA A 170 -20.80 -24.95 11.79
N MET A 171 -21.33 -25.33 12.96
CA MET A 171 -21.10 -26.65 13.56
C MET A 171 -21.64 -27.77 12.68
N ALA A 172 -22.88 -27.64 12.20
CA ALA A 172 -23.48 -28.61 11.29
C ALA A 172 -22.69 -28.78 9.97
N ALA A 173 -22.09 -27.69 9.46
CA ALA A 173 -21.26 -27.74 8.26
C ALA A 173 -19.93 -28.49 8.48
N ILE A 174 -19.35 -28.39 9.68
CA ILE A 174 -18.12 -29.14 10.05
C ILE A 174 -18.44 -30.63 10.17
N GLU A 175 -19.54 -30.99 10.82
CA GLU A 175 -19.95 -32.38 11.02
C GLU A 175 -20.26 -33.09 9.70
N LYS A 176 -20.87 -32.39 8.73
CA LYS A 176 -21.13 -32.92 7.38
C LYS A 176 -19.89 -33.09 6.50
N LYS A 177 -18.77 -32.46 6.84
CA LYS A 177 -17.50 -32.56 6.10
C LYS A 177 -16.57 -33.67 6.63
N LYS A 178 -16.95 -34.37 7.70
CA LYS A 178 -16.29 -35.59 8.18
C LYS A 178 -16.92 -36.82 7.54
#